data_AF-A0A3M1U9Y2-F1
#
_entry.id   AF-A0A3M1U9Y2-F1
#
_cell.length_a   1.000
_cell.length_b   1.000
_cell.length_c   1.000
_cell.angle_alpha   90.00
_cell.angle_beta   90.00
_cell.angle_gamma   90.00
#
_symmetry.space_group_name_H-M   'P 1'
#
loop_
_entity.id
_entity.type
_entity.pdbx_description
1 polymer ?
#
loop_
_entity_poly.entity_id
_entity_poly.type
_entity_poly.pdbx_seq_one_letter_code
_entity_poly.pdbx_strand_id
1 'polypeptide(L)'
;MITVRVGDLFESEAQTLVNTVNTAGVMGKGIALEFKKRFPKMYDDYVRRCEAGRVKLGEPYLYRNLFPPHVLNFPTKEHWRSASRLEDILRGLQYLEDHYKEWGITSLAVPPLGCGHGQLEWSVVGPALYRMLSRLEIPVELYAPYDTPHEELQPEFLGALPEGAAPAPHTHMKPEWVALVAALARVEEANDRGLGRTAFQALCYFMTALGVPTGLRFVPSRHGLHCREVRPLLARLENHGLIREVRDGRTIRLVPGETYSDAAEAYEESFRRWQREIG
;
A
#
# COMPACT_ATOMS: atom_id res chain seq x y z
N MET A 1 0.05 -22.82 10.89
CA MET A 1 0.71 -22.10 12.00
C MET A 1 1.40 -20.89 11.39
N ILE A 2 1.09 -19.67 11.88
CA ILE A 2 1.69 -18.43 11.38
C ILE A 2 2.72 -17.91 12.38
N THR A 3 3.88 -17.45 11.90
CA THR A 3 4.91 -16.79 12.70
C THR A 3 5.20 -15.42 12.12
N VAL A 4 5.16 -14.38 12.94
CA VAL A 4 5.46 -13.01 12.53
C VAL A 4 6.93 -12.70 12.83
N ARG A 5 7.66 -12.15 11.86
CA ARG A 5 9.10 -11.89 11.99
C ARG A 5 9.49 -10.55 11.38
N VAL A 6 10.63 -10.04 11.80
CA VAL A 6 11.36 -8.95 11.14
C VAL A 6 12.72 -9.51 10.72
N GLY A 7 13.10 -9.35 9.45
CA GLY A 7 14.34 -9.91 8.92
C GLY A 7 14.36 -9.99 7.39
N ASP A 8 15.33 -10.71 6.84
CA ASP A 8 15.42 -10.97 5.40
C ASP A 8 14.51 -12.16 5.01
N LEU A 9 13.58 -11.92 4.08
CA LEU A 9 12.71 -12.95 3.51
C LEU A 9 13.52 -14.10 2.90
N PHE A 10 14.68 -13.80 2.31
CA PHE A 10 15.48 -14.79 1.60
C PHE A 10 16.31 -15.69 2.53
N GLU A 11 16.29 -15.46 3.84
CA GLU A 11 16.84 -16.37 4.86
C GLU A 11 15.83 -17.42 5.32
N SER A 12 14.57 -17.34 4.86
CA SER A 12 13.54 -18.32 5.19
C SER A 12 13.85 -19.70 4.59
N GLU A 13 13.59 -20.74 5.37
CA GLU A 13 13.61 -22.14 4.93
C GLU A 13 12.27 -22.61 4.34
N ALA A 14 11.30 -21.68 4.15
CA ALA A 14 10.03 -22.02 3.54
C ALA A 14 10.20 -22.56 2.12
N GLN A 15 9.36 -23.53 1.75
CA GLN A 15 9.35 -24.13 0.44
C GLN A 15 9.06 -23.11 -0.66
N THR A 16 8.20 -22.12 -0.38
CA THR A 16 7.79 -21.09 -1.35
C THR A 16 7.97 -19.69 -0.77
N LEU A 17 8.68 -18.83 -1.51
CA LEU A 17 8.85 -17.42 -1.17
C LEU A 17 7.90 -16.56 -2.01
N VAL A 18 7.21 -15.62 -1.37
CA VAL A 18 6.29 -14.71 -2.06
C VAL A 18 7.03 -13.48 -2.57
N ASN A 19 6.89 -13.20 -3.86
CA ASN A 19 7.45 -12.03 -4.52
C ASN A 19 6.34 -11.03 -4.87
N THR A 20 6.43 -9.79 -4.40
CA THR A 20 5.48 -8.73 -4.80
C THR A 20 5.84 -8.18 -6.18
N VAL A 21 4.95 -8.35 -7.15
CA VAL A 21 5.18 -7.90 -8.55
C VAL A 21 4.13 -6.88 -9.00
N ASN A 22 4.40 -6.25 -10.14
CA ASN A 22 3.38 -5.52 -10.92
C ASN A 22 2.97 -6.33 -12.16
N THR A 23 1.97 -5.88 -12.91
CA THR A 23 1.54 -6.54 -14.16
C THR A 23 2.28 -6.05 -15.41
N ALA A 24 3.17 -5.05 -15.28
CA ALA A 24 3.88 -4.38 -16.38
C ALA A 24 5.27 -4.97 -16.70
N GLY A 25 5.68 -6.09 -16.08
CA GLY A 25 6.93 -6.78 -16.43
C GLY A 25 8.21 -6.13 -15.86
N VAL A 26 8.11 -5.27 -14.84
CA VAL A 26 9.28 -4.54 -14.31
C VAL A 26 9.61 -4.91 -12.87
N MET A 27 10.82 -5.40 -12.61
CA MET A 27 11.35 -5.63 -11.26
C MET A 27 12.58 -4.74 -11.00
N GLY A 28 12.35 -3.47 -10.67
CA GLY A 28 13.41 -2.44 -10.63
C GLY A 28 13.85 -1.96 -9.24
N LYS A 29 13.15 -2.33 -8.17
CA LYS A 29 13.45 -1.86 -6.80
C LYS A 29 12.87 -2.77 -5.73
N GLY A 30 13.33 -2.60 -4.50
CA GLY A 30 12.87 -3.35 -3.33
C GLY A 30 13.03 -4.85 -3.50
N ILE A 31 12.14 -5.63 -2.87
CA ILE A 31 12.24 -7.09 -2.86
C ILE A 31 12.16 -7.70 -4.26
N ALA A 32 11.39 -7.11 -5.18
CA ALA A 32 11.27 -7.58 -6.56
C ALA A 32 12.61 -7.55 -7.30
N LEU A 33 13.44 -6.52 -7.06
CA LEU A 33 14.78 -6.45 -7.65
C LEU A 33 15.68 -7.58 -7.14
N GLU A 34 15.59 -7.91 -5.86
CA GLU A 34 16.36 -9.01 -5.27
C GLU A 34 15.87 -10.37 -5.81
N PHE A 35 14.56 -10.57 -5.98
CA PHE A 35 14.02 -11.74 -6.67
C PHE A 35 14.54 -11.85 -8.12
N LYS A 36 14.60 -10.74 -8.86
CA LYS A 36 15.18 -10.72 -10.21
C LYS A 36 16.64 -11.16 -10.23
N LYS A 37 17.44 -10.72 -9.24
CA LYS A 37 18.86 -11.08 -9.13
C LYS A 37 19.05 -12.55 -8.75
N ARG A 38 18.29 -13.04 -7.77
CA ARG A 38 18.41 -14.42 -7.23
C ARG A 38 17.75 -15.47 -8.12
N PHE A 39 16.68 -15.12 -8.85
CA PHE A 39 15.88 -16.02 -9.68
C PHE A 39 15.73 -15.50 -11.14
N PRO A 40 16.81 -15.42 -11.93
CA PRO A 40 16.77 -14.82 -13.27
C PRO A 40 15.82 -15.57 -14.23
N LYS A 41 15.75 -16.91 -14.16
CA LYS A 41 14.82 -17.70 -14.99
C LYS A 41 13.35 -17.46 -14.64
N MET A 42 13.05 -17.18 -13.37
CA MET A 42 11.72 -16.78 -12.93
C MET A 42 11.37 -15.39 -13.51
N TYR A 43 12.33 -14.47 -13.49
CA TYR A 43 12.15 -13.14 -14.08
C TYR A 43 11.85 -13.22 -15.59
N ASP A 44 12.56 -14.08 -16.33
CA ASP A 44 12.31 -14.28 -17.77
C ASP A 44 10.90 -14.85 -18.04
N ASP A 45 10.44 -15.78 -17.21
CA ASP A 45 9.06 -16.30 -17.26
C ASP A 45 8.03 -15.20 -16.94
N TYR A 46 8.28 -14.42 -15.90
CA TYR A 46 7.45 -13.29 -15.50
C TYR A 46 7.30 -12.26 -16.63
N VAL A 47 8.40 -11.85 -17.27
CA VAL A 47 8.36 -10.90 -18.40
C VAL A 47 7.51 -11.44 -19.54
N ARG A 48 7.72 -12.69 -19.97
CA ARG A 48 6.92 -13.31 -21.04
C ARG A 48 5.43 -13.39 -20.69
N ARG A 49 5.10 -13.68 -19.44
CA ARG A 49 3.69 -13.71 -18.98
C ARG A 49 3.07 -12.33 -18.97
N CYS A 50 3.81 -11.30 -18.57
CA CYS A 50 3.35 -9.91 -18.63
C CYS A 50 3.10 -9.46 -20.06
N GLU A 51 4.03 -9.73 -20.98
CA GLU A 51 3.88 -9.43 -22.41
C GLU A 51 2.66 -10.12 -23.03
N ALA A 52 2.36 -11.35 -22.57
CA ALA A 52 1.18 -12.11 -22.99
C ALA A 52 -0.12 -11.73 -22.24
N GLY A 53 -0.11 -10.73 -21.35
CA GLY A 53 -1.28 -10.31 -20.56
C GLY A 53 -1.78 -11.35 -19.55
N ARG A 54 -0.94 -12.31 -19.16
CA ARG A 54 -1.31 -13.42 -18.27
C ARG A 54 -1.11 -13.11 -16.79
N VAL A 55 -0.38 -12.05 -16.45
CA VAL A 55 -0.22 -11.61 -15.06
C VAL A 55 -1.31 -10.59 -14.74
N LYS A 56 -2.24 -10.97 -13.86
CA LYS A 56 -3.40 -10.16 -13.51
C LYS A 56 -3.40 -9.77 -12.04
N LEU A 57 -3.96 -8.60 -11.76
CA LEU A 57 -4.05 -8.06 -10.41
C LEU A 57 -4.96 -8.92 -9.54
N GLY A 58 -4.48 -9.32 -8.36
CA GLY A 58 -5.21 -10.22 -7.47
C GLY A 58 -5.23 -11.69 -7.91
N GLU A 59 -4.44 -12.08 -8.91
CA GLU A 59 -4.26 -13.48 -9.33
C GLU A 59 -2.77 -13.87 -9.20
N PRO A 60 -2.31 -14.30 -8.01
CA PRO A 60 -0.96 -14.83 -7.86
C PRO A 60 -0.74 -16.08 -8.69
N TYR A 61 0.52 -16.36 -9.04
CA TYR A 61 0.86 -17.60 -9.73
C TYR A 61 2.18 -18.16 -9.23
N LEU A 62 2.27 -19.49 -9.20
CA LEU A 62 3.46 -20.20 -8.78
C LEU A 62 4.44 -20.37 -9.96
N TYR A 63 5.69 -20.00 -9.73
CA TYR A 63 6.85 -20.39 -10.53
C TYR A 63 7.62 -21.48 -9.80
N ARG A 64 7.73 -22.67 -10.40
CA ARG A 64 8.47 -23.80 -9.83
C ARG A 64 9.91 -23.82 -10.33
N ASN A 65 10.84 -23.79 -9.38
CA ASN A 65 12.22 -24.20 -9.61
C ASN A 65 12.35 -25.74 -9.62
N LEU A 66 13.48 -26.24 -10.12
CA LEU A 66 13.83 -27.67 -10.05
C LEU A 66 13.85 -28.17 -8.59
N PHE A 67 14.32 -27.32 -7.68
CA PHE A 67 14.32 -27.56 -6.23
C PHE A 67 13.83 -26.30 -5.52
N PRO A 68 13.26 -26.40 -4.30
CA PRO A 68 12.93 -25.24 -3.47
C PRO A 68 14.13 -24.30 -3.26
N PRO A 69 13.89 -23.00 -3.03
CA PRO A 69 12.56 -22.40 -2.89
C PRO A 69 11.86 -22.20 -4.24
N HIS A 70 10.54 -22.41 -4.27
CA HIS A 70 9.66 -21.94 -5.34
C HIS A 70 9.34 -20.46 -5.15
N VAL A 71 8.85 -19.79 -6.19
CA VAL A 71 8.48 -18.36 -6.11
C VAL A 71 7.01 -18.20 -6.43
N LEU A 72 6.24 -17.68 -5.49
CA LEU A 72 4.88 -17.22 -5.75
C LEU A 72 4.92 -15.75 -6.16
N ASN A 73 4.70 -15.45 -7.43
CA ASN A 73 4.59 -14.07 -7.89
C ASN A 73 3.20 -13.55 -7.54
N PHE A 74 3.14 -12.51 -6.73
CA PHE A 74 1.92 -11.91 -6.20
C PHE A 74 1.74 -10.50 -6.78
N PRO A 75 0.87 -10.32 -7.79
CA PRO A 75 0.62 -9.03 -8.40
C PRO A 75 -0.13 -8.11 -7.44
N THR A 76 0.56 -7.07 -6.94
CA THR A 76 0.02 -6.09 -5.99
C THR A 76 -0.25 -4.72 -6.63
N LYS A 77 0.08 -4.56 -7.92
CA LYS A 77 0.00 -3.30 -8.66
C LYS A 77 -0.19 -3.55 -10.15
N GLU A 78 -0.95 -2.68 -10.81
CA GLU A 78 -0.97 -2.66 -12.28
C GLU A 78 0.35 -2.09 -12.82
N HIS A 79 0.64 -0.84 -12.51
CA HIS A 79 1.87 -0.17 -12.89
C HIS A 79 2.82 -0.03 -11.70
N TRP A 80 4.13 -0.15 -11.92
CA TRP A 80 5.14 0.01 -10.87
C TRP A 80 5.15 1.40 -10.20
N ARG A 81 4.49 2.38 -10.83
CA ARG A 81 4.26 3.75 -10.34
C ARG A 81 2.94 3.94 -9.59
N SER A 82 2.06 2.94 -9.55
CA SER A 82 0.82 3.00 -8.77
C SER A 82 1.08 2.67 -7.29
N ALA A 83 0.21 3.12 -6.40
CA ALA A 83 0.12 2.58 -5.05
C ALA A 83 -0.43 1.14 -5.10
N SER A 84 -0.20 0.36 -4.05
CA SER A 84 -0.92 -0.90 -3.86
C SER A 84 -2.24 -0.59 -3.17
N ARG A 85 -3.31 -1.31 -3.53
CA ARG A 85 -4.61 -1.22 -2.88
C ARG A 85 -4.83 -2.44 -2.00
N LEU A 86 -5.44 -2.24 -0.84
CA LEU A 86 -5.75 -3.32 0.09
C LEU A 86 -6.67 -4.37 -0.55
N GLU A 87 -7.67 -3.93 -1.31
CA GLU A 87 -8.61 -4.82 -2.04
C GLU A 87 -7.89 -5.84 -2.94
N ASP A 88 -6.86 -5.41 -3.67
CA ASP A 88 -6.12 -6.29 -4.58
C ASP A 88 -5.27 -7.31 -3.83
N ILE A 89 -4.76 -6.94 -2.65
CA ILE A 89 -4.05 -7.83 -1.74
C ILE A 89 -5.00 -8.88 -1.18
N LEU A 90 -6.18 -8.47 -0.70
CA LEU A 90 -7.20 -9.39 -0.18
C LEU A 90 -7.65 -10.37 -1.26
N ARG A 91 -7.90 -9.88 -2.49
CA ARG A 91 -8.25 -10.73 -3.64
C ARG A 91 -7.15 -11.75 -3.94
N GLY A 92 -5.88 -11.31 -3.95
CA GLY A 92 -4.76 -12.21 -4.18
C GLY A 92 -4.56 -13.24 -3.08
N LEU A 93 -4.83 -12.90 -1.83
CA LEU A 93 -4.77 -13.86 -0.71
C LEU A 93 -5.90 -14.88 -0.77
N GLN A 94 -7.11 -14.47 -1.18
CA GLN A 94 -8.20 -15.40 -1.42
C GLN A 94 -7.84 -16.38 -2.54
N TYR A 95 -7.31 -15.85 -3.66
CA TYR A 95 -6.85 -16.68 -4.76
C TYR A 95 -5.75 -17.66 -4.33
N LEU A 96 -4.83 -17.23 -3.46
CA LEU A 96 -3.82 -18.12 -2.88
C LEU A 96 -4.45 -19.22 -2.01
N GLU A 97 -5.39 -18.87 -1.13
CA GLU A 97 -6.14 -19.84 -0.30
C GLU A 97 -6.83 -20.91 -1.15
N ASP A 98 -7.40 -20.52 -2.28
CA ASP A 98 -8.14 -21.43 -3.17
C ASP A 98 -7.21 -22.41 -3.90
N HIS A 99 -5.95 -22.03 -4.17
CA HIS A 99 -5.06 -22.79 -5.07
C HIS A 99 -3.81 -23.41 -4.42
N TYR A 100 -3.41 -23.01 -3.20
CA TYR A 100 -2.12 -23.43 -2.64
C TYR A 100 -1.98 -24.96 -2.51
N LYS A 101 -3.08 -25.67 -2.24
CA LYS A 101 -3.12 -27.14 -2.14
C LYS A 101 -2.84 -27.79 -3.49
N GLU A 102 -3.50 -27.32 -4.54
CA GLU A 102 -3.31 -27.81 -5.92
C GLU A 102 -1.90 -27.49 -6.43
N TRP A 103 -1.37 -26.34 -6.02
CA TRP A 103 0.01 -25.96 -6.27
C TRP A 103 1.02 -26.70 -5.38
N GLY A 104 0.60 -27.58 -4.49
CA GLY A 104 1.48 -28.37 -3.63
C GLY A 104 2.42 -27.50 -2.78
N ILE A 105 1.97 -26.31 -2.39
CA ILE A 105 2.69 -25.43 -1.49
C ILE A 105 2.57 -25.99 -0.08
N THR A 106 3.70 -26.30 0.55
CA THR A 106 3.74 -26.89 1.90
C THR A 106 4.20 -25.92 2.98
N SER A 107 4.86 -24.82 2.62
CA SER A 107 5.17 -23.70 3.53
C SER A 107 5.44 -22.41 2.75
N LEU A 108 5.18 -21.27 3.38
CA LEU A 108 5.27 -19.94 2.77
C LEU A 108 6.09 -18.95 3.60
N ALA A 109 6.90 -18.14 2.92
CA ALA A 109 7.42 -16.89 3.46
C ALA A 109 6.79 -15.70 2.72
N VAL A 110 6.12 -14.82 3.45
CA VAL A 110 5.33 -13.71 2.91
C VAL A 110 5.93 -12.38 3.33
N PRO A 111 6.36 -11.50 2.40
CA PRO A 111 6.82 -10.15 2.75
C PRO A 111 5.64 -9.27 3.17
N PRO A 112 5.88 -8.06 3.71
CA PRO A 112 4.79 -7.16 4.08
C PRO A 112 4.11 -6.60 2.81
N LEU A 113 3.10 -7.31 2.31
CA LEU A 113 2.47 -7.05 1.02
C LEU A 113 1.93 -5.62 0.97
N GLY A 114 2.29 -4.89 -0.09
CA GLY A 114 1.87 -3.51 -0.30
C GLY A 114 2.41 -2.48 0.70
N CYS A 115 3.23 -2.87 1.68
CA CYS A 115 3.99 -1.92 2.49
C CYS A 115 5.18 -1.33 1.71
N GLY A 116 5.82 -0.31 2.30
CA GLY A 116 7.03 0.30 1.73
C GLY A 116 6.77 0.92 0.36
N HIS A 117 7.19 0.27 -0.72
CA HIS A 117 6.91 0.79 -2.07
C HIS A 117 5.43 0.76 -2.46
N GLY A 118 4.61 -0.08 -1.83
CA GLY A 118 3.15 -0.09 -2.01
C GLY A 118 2.40 1.02 -1.27
N GLN A 119 3.04 1.64 -0.25
CA GLN A 119 2.52 2.76 0.54
C GLN A 119 1.29 2.44 1.41
N LEU A 120 1.00 1.16 1.67
CA LEU A 120 0.09 0.75 2.73
C LEU A 120 0.82 0.80 4.08
N GLU A 121 0.08 1.14 5.14
CA GLU A 121 0.56 1.13 6.52
C GLU A 121 0.39 -0.27 7.12
N TRP A 122 1.41 -0.73 7.86
CA TRP A 122 1.41 -2.06 8.49
C TRP A 122 0.26 -2.23 9.48
N SER A 123 -0.06 -1.20 10.27
CA SER A 123 -1.18 -1.21 11.21
C SER A 123 -2.54 -1.51 10.55
N VAL A 124 -2.67 -1.26 9.24
CA VAL A 124 -3.88 -1.56 8.46
C VAL A 124 -3.76 -2.91 7.75
N VAL A 125 -2.65 -3.15 7.04
CA VAL A 125 -2.52 -4.35 6.20
C VAL A 125 -2.08 -5.59 6.99
N GLY A 126 -1.29 -5.42 8.05
CA GLY A 126 -0.77 -6.48 8.91
C GLY A 126 -1.88 -7.36 9.49
N PRO A 127 -2.90 -6.81 10.17
CA PRO A 127 -4.02 -7.59 10.69
C PRO A 127 -4.77 -8.36 9.59
N ALA A 128 -4.97 -7.74 8.42
CA ALA A 128 -5.62 -8.38 7.29
C ALA A 128 -4.80 -9.56 6.74
N LEU A 129 -3.48 -9.38 6.57
CA LEU A 129 -2.55 -10.44 6.17
C LEU A 129 -2.57 -11.58 7.18
N TYR A 130 -2.43 -11.26 8.46
CA TYR A 130 -2.39 -12.25 9.53
C TYR A 130 -3.66 -13.12 9.53
N ARG A 131 -4.84 -12.49 9.45
CA ARG A 131 -6.13 -13.21 9.40
C ARG A 131 -6.24 -14.12 8.19
N MET A 132 -5.95 -13.63 6.99
CA MET A 132 -6.10 -14.45 5.77
C MET A 132 -5.08 -15.58 5.71
N LEU A 133 -3.82 -15.31 6.07
CA LEU A 133 -2.76 -16.32 6.06
C LEU A 133 -2.94 -17.37 7.16
N SER A 134 -3.58 -17.01 8.29
CA SER A 134 -3.89 -17.97 9.36
C SER A 134 -4.89 -19.05 8.94
N ARG A 135 -5.65 -18.83 7.86
CA ARG A 135 -6.59 -19.81 7.29
C ARG A 135 -5.88 -20.91 6.49
N LEU A 136 -4.61 -20.70 6.13
CA LEU A 136 -3.83 -21.70 5.41
C LEU A 136 -3.38 -22.82 6.35
N GLU A 137 -3.61 -24.08 5.96
CA GLU A 137 -3.26 -25.27 6.75
C GLU A 137 -1.77 -25.66 6.58
N ILE A 138 -0.90 -24.66 6.42
CA ILE A 138 0.55 -24.81 6.23
C ILE A 138 1.32 -23.85 7.16
N PRO A 139 2.62 -24.09 7.41
CA PRO A 139 3.47 -23.11 8.07
C PRO A 139 3.62 -21.86 7.20
N VAL A 140 3.39 -20.69 7.81
CA VAL A 140 3.54 -19.39 7.16
C VAL A 140 4.44 -18.49 8.02
N GLU A 141 5.48 -17.94 7.42
CA GLU A 141 6.30 -16.87 7.98
C GLU A 141 5.86 -15.55 7.38
N LEU A 142 5.27 -14.67 8.19
CA LEU A 142 4.84 -13.34 7.78
C LEU A 142 5.88 -12.31 8.23
N TYR A 143 6.53 -11.66 7.26
CA TYR A 143 7.53 -10.64 7.52
C TYR A 143 6.88 -9.26 7.63
N ALA A 144 7.19 -8.53 8.70
CA ALA A 144 6.80 -7.15 8.90
C ALA A 144 7.92 -6.19 8.44
N PRO A 145 7.61 -4.90 8.15
CA PRO A 145 8.64 -3.89 7.91
C PRO A 145 9.64 -3.78 9.08
N TYR A 146 10.89 -3.39 8.78
CA TYR A 146 11.95 -3.30 9.80
C TYR A 146 11.64 -2.36 10.97
N ASP A 147 10.95 -1.24 10.70
CA ASP A 147 10.65 -0.21 11.70
C ASP A 147 9.29 -0.43 12.40
N THR A 148 8.74 -1.65 12.31
CA THR A 148 7.44 -1.97 12.91
C THR A 148 7.57 -2.02 14.44
N PRO A 149 6.72 -1.29 15.20
CA PRO A 149 6.72 -1.36 16.65
C PRO A 149 6.48 -2.79 17.15
N HIS A 150 7.16 -3.19 18.22
CA HIS A 150 7.05 -4.55 18.77
C HIS A 150 5.59 -4.93 19.11
N GLU A 151 4.78 -3.98 19.55
CA GLU A 151 3.35 -4.15 19.85
C GLU A 151 2.54 -4.55 18.60
N GLU A 152 2.86 -3.96 17.43
CA GLU A 152 2.19 -4.25 16.16
C GLU A 152 2.62 -5.59 15.52
N LEU A 153 3.64 -6.25 16.09
CA LEU A 153 4.06 -7.60 15.69
C LEU A 153 3.30 -8.69 16.46
N GLN A 154 2.63 -8.34 17.56
CA GLN A 154 2.04 -9.33 18.44
C GLN A 154 0.74 -9.91 17.87
N PRO A 155 0.47 -11.21 18.08
CA PRO A 155 -0.79 -11.84 17.68
C PRO A 155 -2.03 -11.13 18.23
N GLU A 156 -1.95 -10.50 19.41
CA GLU A 156 -3.05 -9.76 20.00
C GLU A 156 -3.43 -8.57 19.11
N PHE A 157 -2.46 -7.78 18.65
CA PHE A 157 -2.71 -6.66 17.73
C PHE A 157 -3.23 -7.16 16.38
N LEU A 158 -2.57 -8.18 15.83
CA LEU A 158 -2.89 -8.70 14.49
C LEU A 158 -4.21 -9.48 14.44
N GLY A 159 -4.64 -10.03 15.57
CA GLY A 159 -5.89 -10.77 15.74
C GLY A 159 -7.05 -9.94 16.31
N ALA A 160 -6.81 -8.72 16.80
CA ALA A 160 -7.82 -7.92 17.52
C ALA A 160 -8.92 -7.28 16.67
N LEU A 161 -8.91 -7.36 15.34
CA LEU A 161 -10.01 -6.83 14.52
C LEU A 161 -11.18 -7.84 14.46
N PRO A 162 -12.37 -7.52 15.03
CA PRO A 162 -13.53 -8.39 14.93
C PRO A 162 -13.93 -8.69 13.47
N GLU A 163 -14.51 -9.85 13.22
CA GLU A 163 -15.17 -10.15 11.95
C GLU A 163 -16.23 -9.06 11.64
N GLY A 164 -16.06 -8.35 10.53
CA GLY A 164 -16.97 -7.27 10.11
C GLY A 164 -16.66 -5.89 10.68
N ALA A 165 -15.63 -5.72 11.51
CA ALA A 165 -15.13 -4.39 11.82
C ALA A 165 -14.38 -3.85 10.60
N ALA A 166 -14.91 -2.79 9.99
CA ALA A 166 -14.08 -1.88 9.20
C ALA A 166 -12.83 -1.55 10.04
N PRO A 167 -11.63 -1.44 9.42
CA PRO A 167 -10.44 -1.02 10.14
C PRO A 167 -10.82 0.22 10.94
N ALA A 168 -10.59 0.19 12.27
CA ALA A 168 -11.04 1.26 13.17
C ALA A 168 -10.72 2.62 12.51
N PRO A 169 -11.73 3.43 12.15
CA PRO A 169 -11.57 4.39 11.06
C PRO A 169 -10.57 5.52 11.37
N HIS A 170 -10.08 5.65 12.61
CA HIS A 170 -9.35 6.83 13.06
C HIS A 170 -8.11 6.58 13.92
N THR A 171 -7.72 5.34 14.26
CA THR A 171 -6.62 5.11 15.23
C THR A 171 -5.23 5.52 14.76
N HIS A 172 -5.03 5.80 13.47
CA HIS A 172 -3.77 6.33 12.93
C HIS A 172 -3.96 7.52 11.97
N MET A 173 -5.14 8.14 11.96
CA MET A 173 -5.40 9.29 11.09
C MET A 173 -4.81 10.54 11.73
N LYS A 174 -3.91 11.22 11.00
CA LYS A 174 -3.28 12.44 11.51
C LYS A 174 -4.18 13.64 11.26
N PRO A 175 -4.42 14.54 12.24
CA PRO A 175 -5.22 15.75 12.04
C PRO A 175 -4.75 16.59 10.84
N GLU A 176 -3.45 16.62 10.58
CA GLU A 176 -2.85 17.36 9.47
C GLU A 176 -3.22 16.76 8.10
N TRP A 177 -3.49 15.46 8.04
CA TRP A 177 -3.96 14.80 6.81
C TRP A 177 -5.36 15.27 6.45
N VAL A 178 -6.26 15.26 7.43
CA VAL A 178 -7.62 15.76 7.26
C VAL A 178 -7.58 17.25 6.90
N ALA A 179 -6.66 18.03 7.49
CA ALA A 179 -6.42 19.42 7.14
C ALA A 179 -6.07 19.66 5.66
N LEU A 180 -5.17 18.84 5.11
CA LEU A 180 -4.83 18.91 3.69
C LEU A 180 -6.01 18.57 2.79
N VAL A 181 -6.85 17.60 3.17
CA VAL A 181 -8.04 17.23 2.40
C VAL A 181 -9.12 18.30 2.51
N ALA A 182 -9.28 18.96 3.66
CA ALA A 182 -10.20 20.07 3.80
C ALA A 182 -9.84 21.28 2.94
N ALA A 183 -8.54 21.60 2.86
CA ALA A 183 -8.06 22.61 1.93
C ALA A 183 -8.32 22.20 0.46
N LEU A 184 -8.12 20.91 0.12
CA LEU A 184 -8.46 20.38 -1.21
C LEU A 184 -9.95 20.54 -1.52
N ALA A 185 -10.83 20.18 -0.58
CA ALA A 185 -12.28 20.28 -0.73
C ALA A 185 -12.73 21.72 -1.02
N ARG A 186 -12.20 22.71 -0.26
CA ARG A 186 -12.46 24.13 -0.51
C ARG A 186 -11.99 24.61 -1.88
N VAL A 187 -10.81 24.17 -2.30
CA VAL A 187 -10.29 24.53 -3.64
C VAL A 187 -11.18 23.93 -4.74
N GLU A 188 -11.71 22.72 -4.53
CA GLU A 188 -12.69 22.14 -5.46
C GLU A 188 -13.99 22.94 -5.50
N GLU A 189 -14.55 23.31 -4.34
CA GLU A 189 -15.77 24.14 -4.25
C GLU A 189 -15.60 25.50 -4.94
N ALA A 190 -14.41 26.09 -4.86
CA ALA A 190 -14.10 27.37 -5.49
C ALA A 190 -13.71 27.24 -6.99
N ASN A 191 -13.46 26.04 -7.49
CA ASN A 191 -12.92 25.82 -8.84
C ASN A 191 -13.33 24.45 -9.43
N ASP A 192 -14.22 24.50 -10.43
CA ASP A 192 -14.75 23.34 -11.17
C ASP A 192 -13.68 22.44 -11.84
N ARG A 193 -12.43 22.89 -11.96
CA ARG A 193 -11.34 22.14 -12.62
C ARG A 193 -10.64 21.14 -11.69
N GLY A 194 -10.84 21.24 -10.37
CA GLY A 194 -10.21 20.37 -9.37
C GLY A 194 -8.67 20.46 -9.34
N LEU A 195 -8.04 19.72 -8.41
CA LEU A 195 -6.59 19.70 -8.26
C LEU A 195 -5.98 18.41 -8.83
N GLY A 196 -5.01 18.55 -9.74
CA GLY A 196 -4.14 17.43 -10.13
C GLY A 196 -3.01 17.21 -9.12
N ARG A 197 -2.29 16.08 -9.24
CA ARG A 197 -1.17 15.71 -8.34
C ARG A 197 -0.12 16.82 -8.15
N THR A 198 0.24 17.52 -9.22
CA THR A 198 1.23 18.62 -9.17
C THR A 198 0.70 19.82 -8.40
N ALA A 199 -0.58 20.17 -8.57
CA ALA A 199 -1.17 21.30 -7.87
C ALA A 199 -1.42 20.97 -6.39
N PHE A 200 -1.76 19.72 -6.07
CA PHE A 200 -1.84 19.25 -4.68
C PHE A 200 -0.52 19.38 -3.92
N GLN A 201 0.62 19.23 -4.62
CA GLN A 201 1.93 19.45 -4.01
C GLN A 201 2.17 20.91 -3.62
N ALA A 202 1.66 21.86 -4.41
CA ALA A 202 1.68 23.28 -4.04
C ALA A 202 0.73 23.57 -2.85
N LEU A 203 -0.45 22.95 -2.83
CA LEU A 203 -1.35 23.03 -1.67
C LEU A 203 -0.67 22.53 -0.39
N CYS A 204 -0.01 21.38 -0.44
CA CYS A 204 0.76 20.86 0.69
C CYS A 204 1.85 21.84 1.17
N TYR A 205 2.52 22.52 0.23
CA TYR A 205 3.51 23.54 0.57
C TYR A 205 2.88 24.72 1.29
N PHE A 206 1.78 25.28 0.77
CA PHE A 206 1.12 26.41 1.42
C PHE A 206 0.60 26.05 2.81
N MET A 207 -0.03 24.89 2.96
CA MET A 207 -0.49 24.41 4.26
C MET A 207 0.67 24.27 5.27
N THR A 208 1.82 23.79 4.81
CA THR A 208 3.03 23.73 5.64
C THR A 208 3.55 25.12 6.00
N ALA A 209 3.57 26.05 5.05
CA ALA A 209 4.01 27.43 5.26
C ALA A 209 3.07 28.22 6.19
N LEU A 210 1.79 27.87 6.21
CA LEU A 210 0.78 28.41 7.11
C LEU A 210 0.83 27.81 8.52
N GLY A 211 1.71 26.84 8.76
CA GLY A 211 1.95 26.30 10.11
C GLY A 211 1.21 25.00 10.42
N VAL A 212 0.56 24.36 9.44
CA VAL A 212 0.09 22.98 9.60
C VAL A 212 1.32 22.06 9.67
N PRO A 213 1.49 21.24 10.72
CA PRO A 213 2.69 20.44 10.93
C PRO A 213 2.71 19.17 10.07
N THR A 214 2.65 19.34 8.75
CA THR A 214 2.59 18.25 7.76
C THR A 214 3.82 17.32 7.78
N GLY A 215 4.95 17.82 8.29
CA GLY A 215 6.24 17.11 8.26
C GLY A 215 6.87 17.00 6.87
N LEU A 216 6.30 17.67 5.86
CA LEU A 216 6.76 17.61 4.48
C LEU A 216 7.98 18.54 4.26
N ARG A 217 8.95 18.06 3.47
CA ARG A 217 10.15 18.82 3.12
C ARG A 217 10.16 19.14 1.64
N PHE A 218 10.15 20.44 1.33
CA PHE A 218 10.12 20.93 -0.04
C PHE A 218 11.51 21.40 -0.47
N VAL A 219 11.91 21.02 -1.68
CA VAL A 219 13.14 21.47 -2.32
C VAL A 219 12.84 22.20 -3.64
N PRO A 220 13.54 23.30 -3.97
CA PRO A 220 13.38 23.94 -5.27
C PRO A 220 13.72 22.99 -6.43
N SER A 221 12.99 23.09 -7.54
CA SER A 221 13.26 22.34 -8.77
C SER A 221 12.93 23.17 -10.01
N ARG A 222 13.40 22.70 -11.18
CA ARG A 222 13.16 23.34 -12.49
C ARG A 222 11.68 23.51 -12.88
N HIS A 223 10.75 22.80 -12.23
CA HIS A 223 9.31 22.87 -12.50
C HIS A 223 8.50 23.31 -11.27
N GLY A 224 9.13 24.02 -10.32
CA GLY A 224 8.50 24.47 -9.07
C GLY A 224 9.02 23.69 -7.85
N LEU A 225 8.26 23.72 -6.75
CA LEU A 225 8.65 23.05 -5.51
C LEU A 225 8.45 21.54 -5.61
N HIS A 226 9.50 20.79 -5.31
CA HIS A 226 9.49 19.33 -5.32
C HIS A 226 9.46 18.77 -3.89
N CYS A 227 8.55 17.84 -3.58
CA CYS A 227 8.54 17.09 -2.32
C CYS A 227 8.36 15.59 -2.64
N ARG A 228 9.31 14.76 -2.21
CA ARG A 228 9.31 13.31 -2.51
C ARG A 228 8.23 12.59 -1.70
N GLU A 229 7.87 13.16 -0.56
CA GLU A 229 6.99 12.64 0.47
C GLU A 229 5.50 12.84 0.13
N VAL A 230 5.17 13.75 -0.80
CA VAL A 230 3.77 13.97 -1.21
C VAL A 230 3.17 12.75 -1.91
N ARG A 231 3.95 11.98 -2.68
CA ARG A 231 3.44 10.77 -3.33
C ARG A 231 3.09 9.66 -2.33
N PRO A 232 3.97 9.32 -1.36
CA PRO A 232 3.60 8.51 -0.19
C PRO A 232 2.34 9.00 0.52
N LEU A 233 2.25 10.31 0.78
CA LEU A 233 1.11 10.91 1.46
C LEU A 233 -0.19 10.71 0.67
N LEU A 234 -0.20 10.99 -0.64
CA LEU A 234 -1.38 10.78 -1.49
C LEU A 234 -1.89 9.33 -1.43
N ALA A 235 -0.98 8.36 -1.49
CA ALA A 235 -1.35 6.96 -1.37
C ALA A 235 -1.95 6.62 0.00
N ARG A 236 -1.41 7.21 1.09
CA ARG A 236 -2.00 7.06 2.43
C ARG A 236 -3.40 7.67 2.49
N LEU A 237 -3.59 8.89 1.99
CA LEU A 237 -4.89 9.56 1.95
C LEU A 237 -5.92 8.75 1.15
N GLU A 238 -5.52 8.18 0.01
CA GLU A 238 -6.36 7.31 -0.81
C GLU A 238 -6.72 6.00 -0.08
N ASN A 239 -5.74 5.34 0.56
CA ASN A 239 -5.97 4.10 1.30
C ASN A 239 -6.83 4.28 2.56
N HIS A 240 -6.84 5.47 3.15
CA HIS A 240 -7.76 5.84 4.23
C HIS A 240 -9.14 6.29 3.72
N GLY A 241 -9.35 6.34 2.40
CA GLY A 241 -10.60 6.81 1.79
C GLY A 241 -10.81 8.33 1.87
N LEU A 242 -9.79 9.10 2.29
CA LEU A 242 -9.89 10.56 2.46
C LEU A 242 -9.84 11.30 1.13
N ILE A 243 -9.14 10.75 0.14
CA ILE A 243 -9.06 11.28 -1.22
C ILE A 243 -9.35 10.16 -2.21
N ARG A 244 -9.88 10.51 -3.38
CA ARG A 244 -9.96 9.63 -4.54
C ARG A 244 -9.44 10.32 -5.80
N GLU A 245 -8.85 9.53 -6.69
CA GLU A 245 -8.47 10.00 -8.02
C GLU A 245 -9.59 9.74 -9.03
N VAL A 246 -10.09 10.81 -9.64
CA VAL A 246 -11.09 10.73 -10.72
C VAL A 246 -10.40 11.03 -12.04
N ARG A 247 -10.57 10.14 -13.02
CA ARG A 247 -10.09 10.37 -14.39
C ARG A 247 -11.10 11.22 -15.14
N ASP A 248 -10.62 12.33 -15.68
CA ASP A 248 -11.39 13.21 -16.55
C ASP A 248 -10.64 13.38 -17.88
N GLY A 249 -11.04 12.57 -18.87
CA GLY A 249 -10.35 12.43 -20.14
C GLY A 249 -8.88 12.00 -19.96
N ARG A 250 -7.93 12.89 -20.32
CA ARG A 250 -6.48 12.66 -20.17
C ARG A 250 -5.91 13.16 -18.84
N THR A 251 -6.74 13.75 -17.99
CA THR A 251 -6.32 14.37 -16.74
C THR A 251 -6.78 13.58 -15.52
N ILE A 252 -6.02 13.69 -14.43
CA ILE A 252 -6.36 13.10 -13.13
C ILE A 252 -6.69 14.26 -12.19
N ARG A 253 -7.87 14.19 -11.56
CA ARG A 253 -8.33 15.12 -10.54
C ARG A 253 -8.39 14.39 -9.20
N LEU A 254 -7.90 15.05 -8.14
CA LEU A 254 -8.03 14.63 -6.76
C LEU A 254 -9.29 15.29 -6.21
N VAL A 255 -10.15 14.50 -5.59
CA VAL A 255 -11.36 14.97 -4.92
C VAL A 255 -11.47 14.31 -3.55
N PRO A 256 -12.24 14.89 -2.60
CA PRO A 256 -12.52 14.22 -1.34
C PRO A 256 -13.11 12.82 -1.57
N GLY A 257 -12.63 11.87 -0.76
CA GLY A 257 -13.11 10.50 -0.75
C GLY A 257 -14.27 10.30 0.21
N GLU A 258 -14.80 9.08 0.26
CA GLU A 258 -16.03 8.74 0.99
C GLU A 258 -15.92 8.89 2.50
N THR A 259 -14.73 8.71 3.08
CA THR A 259 -14.50 8.80 4.53
C THR A 259 -14.14 10.21 5.00
N TYR A 260 -14.02 11.17 4.08
CA TYR A 260 -13.59 12.52 4.40
C TYR A 260 -14.58 13.25 5.30
N SER A 261 -15.89 13.16 5.05
CA SER A 261 -16.90 13.87 5.85
C SER A 261 -16.86 13.45 7.32
N ASP A 262 -16.86 12.14 7.57
CA ASP A 262 -16.76 11.58 8.93
C ASP A 262 -15.45 11.98 9.61
N ALA A 263 -14.33 11.98 8.86
CA ALA A 263 -13.05 12.44 9.38
C ALA A 263 -13.03 13.95 9.66
N ALA A 264 -13.67 14.77 8.83
CA ALA A 264 -13.74 16.22 9.04
C ALA A 264 -14.51 16.56 10.33
N GLU A 265 -15.61 15.86 10.59
CA GLU A 265 -16.39 15.98 11.82
C GLU A 265 -15.59 15.50 13.04
N ALA A 266 -14.98 14.32 12.97
CA ALA A 266 -14.22 13.74 14.09
C ALA A 266 -13.00 14.58 14.50
N TYR A 267 -12.41 15.32 13.56
CA TYR A 267 -11.22 16.14 13.81
C TYR A 267 -11.53 17.64 13.93
N GLU A 268 -12.80 18.06 13.91
CA GLU A 268 -13.23 19.48 13.87
C GLU A 268 -12.59 20.34 14.97
N GLU A 269 -12.42 19.80 16.18
CA GLU A 269 -11.74 20.53 17.27
C GLU A 269 -10.25 20.74 17.01
N SER A 270 -9.58 19.77 16.36
CA SER A 270 -8.18 19.91 15.93
C SER A 270 -8.05 20.95 14.81
N PHE A 271 -9.10 21.10 13.99
CA PHE A 271 -9.17 22.09 12.91
C PHE A 271 -9.38 23.52 13.37
N ARG A 272 -10.05 23.78 14.51
CA ARG A 272 -10.26 25.16 15.00
C ARG A 272 -8.97 25.95 15.11
N ARG A 273 -7.85 25.27 15.34
CA ARG A 273 -6.51 25.88 15.39
C ARG A 273 -5.99 26.34 14.03
N TRP A 274 -6.43 25.72 12.93
CA TRP A 274 -5.99 26.00 11.55
C TRP A 274 -7.09 26.57 10.64
N GLN A 275 -8.26 26.90 11.21
CA GLN A 275 -9.40 27.41 10.45
C GLN A 275 -9.12 28.75 9.76
N ARG A 276 -8.18 29.57 10.28
CA ARG A 276 -7.78 30.85 9.65
C ARG A 276 -6.85 30.64 8.47
N GLU A 277 -6.09 29.57 8.49
CA GLU A 277 -5.10 29.17 7.49
C GLU A 277 -5.76 28.43 6.33
N ILE A 278 -6.85 27.71 6.62
CA ILE A 278 -7.68 27.01 5.63
C ILE A 278 -8.71 27.94 4.97
N GLY A 279 -9.06 29.05 5.64
CA GLY A 279 -10.13 29.99 5.26
C GLY A 279 -9.82 30.91 4.09
#